data_AF-A0A7W1TY90-F1
#
_entry.id   AF-A0A7W1TY90-F1
#
_cell.length_a   1.000
_cell.length_b   1.000
_cell.length_c   1.000
_cell.angle_alpha   90.00
_cell.angle_beta   90.00
_cell.angle_gamma   90.00
#
_symmetry.space_group_name_H-M   'P 1'
#
loop_
_entity.id
_entity.type
_entity.pdbx_description
1 polymer ?
#
loop_
_entity_poly.entity_id
_entity_poly.type
_entity_poly.pdbx_seq_one_letter_code
_entity_poly.pdbx_strand_id
1 'polypeptide(L)'
;PPGATRLVDALDPLVQRARAFLEEEMAAGRMRPHDPRLLLLSAYSTVIGVATEVEVLRAVGLDPTARSLVRRRAELLGFLRSALIAD
;
A
#
# COMPACT_ATOMS: atom_id res chain seq x y z
N PRO A 1 -21.41 -0.18 19.38
CA PRO A 1 -21.16 -0.73 18.03
C PRO A 1 -20.28 -2.00 18.07
N PRO A 2 -20.43 -2.92 17.09
CA PRO A 2 -19.51 -4.04 16.89
C PRO A 2 -18.03 -3.58 16.81
N GLY A 3 -17.10 -4.47 17.15
CA GLY A 3 -15.66 -4.17 17.10
C GLY A 3 -15.18 -3.72 15.71
N ALA A 4 -15.68 -4.38 14.66
CA ALA A 4 -15.37 -4.03 13.27
C ALA A 4 -15.84 -2.61 12.91
N THR A 5 -17.04 -2.20 13.33
CA THR A 5 -17.55 -0.85 13.07
C THR A 5 -16.66 0.21 13.70
N ARG A 6 -16.27 0.03 14.98
CA ARG A 6 -15.37 0.97 15.66
C ARG A 6 -14.00 1.05 14.99
N LEU A 7 -13.49 -0.06 14.47
CA LEU A 7 -12.23 -0.09 13.73
C LEU A 7 -12.35 0.71 12.42
N VAL A 8 -13.42 0.52 11.66
CA VAL A 8 -13.67 1.28 10.43
C VAL A 8 -13.76 2.77 10.73
N ASP A 9 -14.51 3.16 11.77
CA ASP A 9 -14.64 4.56 12.19
C ASP A 9 -13.28 5.18 12.56
N ALA A 10 -12.41 4.40 13.22
CA ALA A 10 -11.07 4.85 13.58
C ALA A 10 -10.11 4.94 12.38
N LEU A 11 -10.31 4.13 11.35
CA LEU A 11 -9.49 4.12 10.13
C LEU A 11 -9.92 5.20 9.13
N ASP A 12 -11.20 5.58 9.11
CA ASP A 12 -11.75 6.51 8.12
C ASP A 12 -10.94 7.81 7.97
N PRO A 13 -10.51 8.52 9.06
CA PRO A 13 -9.70 9.72 8.92
C PRO A 13 -8.36 9.47 8.20
N LEU A 14 -7.76 8.29 8.36
CA LEU A 14 -6.53 7.92 7.67
C LEU A 14 -6.79 7.65 6.19
N VAL A 15 -7.91 6.97 5.87
CA VAL A 15 -8.34 6.71 4.50
C VAL A 15 -8.62 8.01 3.76
N GLN A 16 -9.34 8.95 4.39
CA GLN A 16 -9.65 10.25 3.78
C GLN A 16 -8.37 11.05 3.50
N ARG A 17 -7.44 11.12 4.46
CA ARG A 17 -6.15 11.79 4.28
C ARG A 17 -5.31 11.17 3.17
N ALA A 18 -5.25 9.85 3.11
CA ALA A 18 -4.50 9.14 2.07
C ALA A 18 -5.10 9.40 0.69
N ARG A 19 -6.43 9.38 0.57
CA ARG A 19 -7.14 9.67 -0.67
C ARG A 19 -6.90 11.11 -1.13
N ALA A 20 -7.04 12.09 -0.23
CA ALA A 20 -6.80 13.50 -0.55
C ALA A 20 -5.38 13.72 -1.07
N PHE A 21 -4.37 13.13 -0.42
CA PHE A 21 -2.99 13.16 -0.89
C PHE A 21 -2.84 12.62 -2.32
N LEU A 22 -3.42 11.45 -2.62
CA LEU A 22 -3.35 10.87 -3.97
C LEU A 22 -4.02 11.78 -5.01
N GLU A 23 -5.17 12.36 -4.69
CA GLU A 23 -5.88 13.31 -5.54
C GLU A 23 -5.03 14.57 -5.82
N GLU A 24 -4.39 15.13 -4.80
CA GLU A 24 -3.51 16.31 -4.90
C GLU A 24 -2.24 16.03 -5.73
N GLU A 25 -1.59 14.89 -5.52
CA GLU A 25 -0.39 14.52 -6.29
C GLU A 25 -0.71 14.29 -7.78
N MET A 26 -1.87 13.69 -8.08
CA MET A 26 -2.35 13.50 -9.45
C MET A 26 -2.73 14.84 -10.09
N ALA A 27 -3.46 15.71 -9.37
CA ALA A 27 -3.83 17.03 -9.85
C ALA A 27 -2.61 17.92 -10.13
N ALA A 28 -1.55 17.76 -9.34
CA ALA A 28 -0.30 18.47 -9.54
C ALA A 28 0.61 17.84 -10.62
N GLY A 29 0.17 16.76 -11.27
CA GLY A 29 0.95 16.06 -12.30
C GLY A 29 2.19 15.34 -11.79
N ARG A 30 2.33 15.15 -10.47
CA ARG A 30 3.44 14.36 -9.88
C ARG A 30 3.17 12.86 -9.94
N MET A 31 1.90 12.50 -9.94
CA MET A 31 1.44 11.11 -10.12
C MET A 31 0.65 10.94 -11.40
N ARG A 32 0.77 9.76 -12.02
CA ARG A 32 -0.03 9.34 -13.17
C ARG A 32 -1.51 9.26 -12.79
N PRO A 33 -2.45 9.63 -13.68
CA PRO A 33 -3.88 9.61 -13.38
C PRO A 33 -4.40 8.18 -13.11
N HIS A 34 -5.04 8.00 -11.96
CA HIS A 34 -5.69 6.76 -11.52
C HIS A 34 -6.97 7.08 -10.73
N ASP A 35 -7.81 6.07 -10.51
CA ASP A 35 -8.84 6.17 -9.46
C ASP A 35 -8.15 6.09 -8.08
N PRO A 36 -8.25 7.13 -7.24
CA PRO A 36 -7.54 7.18 -5.96
C PRO A 36 -8.04 6.14 -4.95
N ARG A 37 -9.30 5.72 -5.04
CA ARG A 37 -9.88 4.70 -4.14
C ARG A 37 -9.34 3.32 -4.50
N LEU A 38 -9.31 3.00 -5.80
CA LEU A 38 -8.75 1.75 -6.28
C LEU A 38 -7.24 1.70 -6.01
N LEU A 39 -6.52 2.80 -6.24
CA LEU A 39 -5.10 2.88 -5.94
C LEU A 39 -4.80 2.64 -4.46
N LEU A 40 -5.57 3.25 -3.55
CA LEU A 40 -5.42 3.03 -2.11
C LEU A 40 -5.69 1.57 -1.72
N LEU A 41 -6.74 0.96 -2.29
CA LEU A 41 -7.06 -0.46 -2.07
C LEU A 41 -5.95 -1.38 -2.59
N SER A 42 -5.42 -1.12 -3.77
CA SER A 42 -4.29 -1.87 -4.34
C SER A 42 -3.06 -1.77 -3.44
N ALA A 43 -2.68 -0.56 -3.01
CA ALA A 43 -1.55 -0.36 -2.12
C ALA A 43 -1.72 -1.09 -0.78
N TYR A 44 -2.90 -1.02 -0.16
CA TYR A 44 -3.24 -1.77 1.05
C TYR A 44 -3.07 -3.28 0.83
N SER A 45 -3.64 -3.80 -0.26
CA SER A 45 -3.63 -5.23 -0.57
C SER A 45 -2.21 -5.74 -0.79
N THR A 46 -1.36 -4.97 -1.47
CA THR A 46 0.04 -5.33 -1.68
C THR A 46 0.83 -5.35 -0.36
N VAL A 47 0.64 -4.36 0.52
CA VAL A 47 1.33 -4.32 1.82
C VAL A 47 0.90 -5.49 2.70
N ILE A 48 -0.41 -5.76 2.80
CA ILE A 48 -0.94 -6.85 3.61
C ILE A 48 -0.49 -8.20 3.05
N GLY A 49 -0.60 -8.44 1.74
CA GLY A 49 -0.14 -9.69 1.13
C GLY A 49 1.33 -10.00 1.45
N VAL A 50 2.22 -9.01 1.30
CA VAL A 50 3.64 -9.16 1.66
C VAL A 50 3.85 -9.43 3.15
N ALA A 51 3.01 -8.87 4.02
CA ALA A 51 3.13 -9.01 5.46
C ALA A 51 2.57 -10.34 5.99
N THR A 52 1.49 -10.86 5.40
CA THR A 52 0.74 -12.00 5.96
C THR A 52 1.04 -13.34 5.29
N GLU A 53 1.57 -13.36 4.07
CA GLU A 53 1.74 -14.61 3.30
C GLU A 53 3.14 -15.25 3.47
N VAL A 54 3.56 -15.45 4.71
CA VAL A 54 4.90 -15.97 5.04
C VAL A 54 5.21 -17.32 4.38
N GLU A 55 4.22 -18.20 4.25
CA GLU A 55 4.43 -19.52 3.63
C GLU A 55 4.58 -19.44 2.11
N VAL A 56 3.87 -18.53 1.43
CA VAL A 56 4.07 -18.27 -0.01
C VAL A 56 5.50 -17.78 -0.25
N LEU A 57 6.00 -16.94 0.66
CA LEU A 57 7.35 -16.41 0.60
C LEU A 57 8.40 -17.51 0.77
N ARG A 58 8.20 -18.45 1.69
CA ARG A 58 9.07 -19.63 1.82
C ARG A 58 9.00 -20.52 0.59
N ALA A 59 7.82 -20.71 0.00
CA ALA A 59 7.63 -21.52 -1.19
C ALA A 59 8.39 -20.99 -2.41
N VAL A 60 8.60 -19.66 -2.50
CA VAL A 60 9.41 -19.03 -3.56
C VAL A 60 10.89 -18.84 -3.15
N GLY A 61 11.33 -19.49 -2.08
CA GLY A 61 12.74 -19.49 -1.64
C GLY A 61 13.18 -18.24 -0.86
N LEU A 62 12.24 -17.44 -0.37
CA LEU A 62 12.55 -16.24 0.40
C LEU A 62 12.38 -16.48 1.92
N ASP A 63 13.47 -16.33 2.66
CA ASP A 63 13.47 -16.51 4.11
C ASP A 63 12.89 -15.25 4.83
N PRO A 64 11.82 -15.36 5.64
CA PRO A 64 11.16 -14.23 6.31
C PRO A 64 11.93 -13.73 7.55
N THR A 65 13.14 -13.22 7.34
CA THR A 65 13.94 -12.54 8.37
C THR A 65 13.62 -11.05 8.43
N ALA A 66 13.94 -10.38 9.55
CA ALA A 66 13.79 -8.92 9.66
C ALA A 66 14.52 -8.17 8.52
N ARG A 67 15.70 -8.66 8.13
CA ARG A 67 16.47 -8.12 7.00
C ARG A 67 15.73 -8.26 5.66
N SER A 68 15.07 -9.40 5.42
CA SER A 68 14.32 -9.60 4.17
C SER A 68 13.06 -8.74 4.11
N LEU A 69 12.41 -8.48 5.25
CA LEU A 69 11.27 -7.55 5.33
C LEU A 69 11.66 -6.12 4.98
N VAL A 70 12.81 -5.62 5.47
CA VAL A 70 13.33 -4.29 5.11
C VAL A 70 13.62 -4.20 3.61
N ARG A 71 14.26 -5.22 3.03
CA ARG A 71 14.53 -5.28 1.60
C ARG A 71 13.24 -5.25 0.78
N ARG A 72 12.22 -6.03 1.16
CA ARG A 72 10.92 -6.05 0.47
C ARG A 72 10.18 -4.74 0.57
N ARG A 73 10.23 -4.07 1.73
CA ARG A 73 9.69 -2.72 1.85
C ARG A 73 10.33 -1.79 0.83
N ALA A 74 11.65 -1.85 0.67
CA ALA A 74 12.36 -1.02 -0.31
C ALA A 74 11.95 -1.37 -1.76
N GLU A 75 11.84 -2.65 -2.10
CA GLU A 75 11.41 -3.14 -3.41
C GLU A 75 9.96 -2.72 -3.73
N LEU A 76 9.03 -2.88 -2.79
CA LEU A 76 7.64 -2.45 -2.93
C LEU A 76 7.55 -0.94 -3.15
N LEU A 77 8.28 -0.14 -2.36
CA LEU A 77 8.32 1.31 -2.56
C LEU A 77 8.95 1.68 -3.90
N GLY A 78 9.96 0.92 -4.37
CA GLY A 78 10.53 1.06 -5.70
C GLY A 78 9.49 0.83 -6.79
N PHE A 79 8.78 -0.30 -6.73
CA PHE A 79 7.70 -0.65 -7.65
C PHE A 79 6.62 0.42 -7.69
N LEU A 80 6.13 0.87 -6.53
CA LEU A 80 5.10 1.91 -6.44
C LEU A 80 5.59 3.24 -7.03
N ARG A 81 6.84 3.64 -6.76
CA ARG A 81 7.40 4.85 -7.37
C ARG A 81 7.44 4.76 -8.90
N SER A 82 7.94 3.66 -9.45
CA SER A 82 7.98 3.45 -10.89
C SER A 82 6.59 3.41 -11.53
N ALA A 83 5.60 2.85 -10.83
CA ALA A 83 4.23 2.75 -11.32
C ALA A 83 3.48 4.09 -11.26
N LEU A 84 3.78 4.94 -10.29
CA LEU A 84 2.97 6.11 -9.96
C LEU A 84 3.58 7.44 -10.37
N ILE A 85 4.91 7.58 -10.43
CA ILE A 85 5.54 8.86 -10.80
C ILE A 85 5.25 9.19 -12.27
N ALA A 86 4.84 10.43 -12.53
CA ALA A 86 4.70 10.95 -13.88
C ALA A 86 6.08 11.27 -14.48
N ASP A 87 6.20 11.14 -15.81
CA ASP A 87 7.46 11.35 -16.56
C ASP A 87 7.82 12.85 -16.68
#